data_AF-R7FH94-F1
#
_entry.id   AF-R7FH94-F1
#
_cell.length_a   1.000
_cell.length_b   1.000
_cell.length_c   1.000
_cell.angle_alpha   90.00
_cell.angle_beta   90.00
_cell.angle_gamma   90.00
#
_symmetry.space_group_name_H-M   'P 1'
#
loop_
_entity.id
_entity.type
_entity.pdbx_description
1 polymer ?
#
loop_
_entity_poly.entity_id
_entity_poly.type
_entity_poly.pdbx_seq_one_letter_code
_entity_poly.pdbx_strand_id
1 'polypeptide(L)'
;MNQYIYFALGIVLGISLAVYYFMNREEKIESQIELDQKIYSTKRLDTAMENVVENINKKIKELKRELTEDEKNEIIEQCYKEKF
;
A
#
# COMPACT_ATOMS: atom_id res chain seq x y z
N MET A 1 15.46 21.65 -42.46
CA MET A 1 14.47 20.57 -42.26
C MET A 1 14.99 19.45 -41.35
N ASN A 2 16.26 19.04 -41.47
CA ASN A 2 16.83 17.93 -40.69
C ASN A 2 16.97 18.22 -39.17
N GLN A 3 17.23 19.47 -38.78
CA GLN A 3 17.47 19.86 -37.38
C GLN A 3 16.21 19.74 -36.48
N TYR A 4 15.02 19.99 -37.03
CA TYR A 4 13.76 19.83 -36.29
C TYR A 4 13.41 18.36 -36.07
N ILE A 5 13.84 17.46 -36.96
CA ILE A 5 13.63 16.02 -36.82
C ILE A 5 14.48 15.47 -35.68
N TYR A 6 15.76 15.87 -35.60
CA TYR A 6 16.61 15.49 -34.46
C TYR A 6 16.13 16.07 -33.13
N PHE A 7 15.59 17.28 -33.14
CA PHE A 7 15.00 17.89 -31.94
C PHE A 7 13.74 17.15 -31.47
N ALA A 8 12.84 16.82 -32.39
CA ALA A 8 11.64 16.03 -32.10
C ALA A 8 12.00 14.62 -31.59
N LEU A 9 12.98 13.96 -32.21
CA LEU A 9 13.47 12.66 -31.76
C LEU A 9 14.09 12.73 -30.35
N GLY A 10 14.83 13.80 -30.05
CA GLY A 10 15.40 14.00 -28.72
C GLY A 10 14.33 14.17 -27.63
N ILE A 11 13.25 14.91 -27.93
CA ILE A 11 12.13 15.07 -27.00
C ILE A 11 11.41 13.74 -26.78
N VAL A 12 11.11 12.99 -27.85
CA VAL A 12 10.42 11.71 -27.75
C VAL A 12 11.25 10.71 -26.94
N LEU A 13 12.53 10.58 -27.24
CA LEU A 13 13.42 9.69 -26.49
C LEU A 13 13.57 10.11 -25.02
N GLY A 14 13.65 11.42 -24.75
CA GLY A 14 13.72 11.95 -23.39
C GLY A 14 12.48 11.62 -22.56
N ILE A 15 11.28 11.77 -23.15
CA ILE A 15 10.02 11.42 -22.48
C ILE A 15 9.91 9.90 -22.27
N SER A 16 10.27 9.10 -23.27
CA SER A 16 10.24 7.63 -23.16
C SER A 16 11.17 7.12 -22.04
N LEU A 17 12.39 7.67 -21.94
CA LEU A 17 13.33 7.33 -20.87
C LEU A 17 12.85 7.78 -19.50
N ALA A 18 12.24 8.97 -19.40
CA ALA A 18 11.66 9.45 -18.14
C ALA A 18 10.54 8.52 -17.66
N VAL A 19 9.58 8.19 -18.54
CA VAL A 19 8.48 7.27 -18.22
C VAL A 19 9.02 5.89 -17.82
N TYR A 20 9.98 5.34 -18.57
CA TYR A 20 10.59 4.05 -18.25
C TYR A 20 11.28 4.06 -16.88
N TYR A 21 12.00 5.13 -16.55
CA TYR A 21 12.65 5.27 -15.25
C TYR A 21 11.65 5.37 -14.09
N PHE A 22 10.56 6.13 -14.27
CA PHE A 22 9.50 6.24 -13.27
C PHE A 22 8.78 4.90 -13.05
N MET A 23 8.39 4.22 -14.12
CA MET A 23 7.74 2.90 -14.03
C MET A 23 8.63 1.87 -13.34
N ASN A 24 9.91 1.78 -13.72
CA ASN A 24 10.85 0.84 -13.10
C ASN A 24 11.11 1.15 -11.60
N ARG A 25 10.93 2.41 -11.19
CA ARG A 25 11.02 2.79 -9.77
C ARG A 25 9.77 2.40 -9.00
N GLU A 26 8.59 2.57 -9.59
CA GLU A 26 7.33 2.13 -8.99
C GLU A 26 7.27 0.60 -8.88
N GLU A 27 7.66 -0.12 -9.93
CA GLU A 27 7.69 -1.58 -9.96
C GLU A 27 8.65 -2.18 -8.91
N LYS A 28 9.78 -1.49 -8.64
CA LYS A 28 10.69 -1.83 -7.53
C LYS A 28 10.09 -1.60 -6.15
N ILE A 29 9.25 -0.57 -5.99
CA ILE A 29 8.58 -0.30 -4.72
C ILE A 29 7.48 -1.32 -4.48
N GLU A 30 6.68 -1.63 -5.49
CA GLU A 30 5.60 -2.61 -5.42
C GLU A 30 6.14 -4.02 -5.12
N SER A 31 7.19 -4.44 -5.81
CA SER A 31 7.83 -5.73 -5.55
C SER A 31 8.49 -5.83 -4.16
N GLN A 32 9.01 -4.73 -3.61
CA GLN A 32 9.51 -4.71 -2.23
C GLN A 32 8.36 -4.86 -1.22
N ILE A 33 7.24 -4.16 -1.42
CA ILE A 33 6.07 -4.28 -0.56
C ILE A 33 5.48 -5.70 -0.63
N GLU A 34 5.40 -6.30 -1.82
CA GLU A 34 4.90 -7.67 -2.00
C GLU A 34 5.84 -8.70 -1.34
N LEU A 35 7.16 -8.51 -1.44
CA LEU A 35 8.16 -9.34 -0.78
C LEU A 35 8.08 -9.21 0.74
N ASP A 36 7.99 -8.00 1.27
CA ASP A 36 7.84 -7.76 2.71
C ASP A 36 6.52 -8.36 3.21
N GLN A 37 5.41 -8.18 2.48
CA GLN A 37 4.15 -8.81 2.81
C GLN A 37 4.28 -10.33 2.81
N LYS A 38 5.00 -10.94 1.86
CA LYS A 38 5.24 -12.40 1.82
C LYS A 38 6.17 -12.91 2.93
N ILE A 39 7.12 -12.08 3.38
CA ILE A 39 8.05 -12.41 4.46
C ILE A 39 7.36 -12.30 5.83
N TYR A 40 6.49 -11.31 6.03
CA TYR A 40 5.80 -11.05 7.30
C TYR A 40 4.40 -11.67 7.41
N SER A 41 3.75 -12.00 6.28
CA SER A 41 2.45 -12.69 6.24
C SER A 41 2.61 -14.12 6.76
N THR A 42 2.40 -14.23 8.07
CA THR A 42 2.16 -15.49 8.74
C THR A 42 0.64 -15.66 8.84
N LYS A 43 0.13 -16.88 8.70
CA LYS A 43 -1.31 -17.16 8.91
C LYS A 43 -1.87 -16.54 10.20
N ARG A 44 -1.05 -16.48 11.27
CA ARG A 44 -1.43 -15.84 12.55
C ARG A 44 -1.60 -14.33 12.43
N LEU A 45 -0.77 -13.65 11.63
CA LEU A 45 -0.88 -12.21 11.37
C LEU A 45 -2.09 -11.91 10.49
N ASP A 46 -2.29 -12.68 9.43
CA ASP A 46 -3.46 -12.51 8.55
C ASP A 46 -4.77 -12.70 9.34
N THR A 47 -4.87 -13.77 10.15
CA THR A 47 -6.06 -13.98 11.01
C THR A 47 -6.17 -12.94 12.12
N ALA A 48 -5.07 -12.34 12.60
CA ALA A 48 -5.14 -11.24 13.55
C ALA A 48 -5.65 -9.96 12.87
N MET A 49 -5.18 -9.68 11.66
CA MET A 49 -5.59 -8.53 10.87
C MET A 49 -7.06 -8.63 10.45
N GLU A 50 -7.52 -9.80 10.01
CA GLU A 50 -8.94 -10.06 9.73
C GLU A 50 -9.83 -9.78 10.95
N ASN A 51 -9.45 -10.28 12.14
CA ASN A 51 -10.20 -10.04 13.38
C ASN A 51 -10.25 -8.55 13.76
N VAL A 52 -9.12 -7.83 13.62
CA VAL A 52 -9.06 -6.38 13.89
C VAL A 52 -9.98 -5.62 12.94
N VAL A 53 -9.91 -5.92 11.64
CA VAL A 53 -10.74 -5.28 10.61
C VAL A 53 -12.23 -5.57 10.84
N GLU A 54 -12.58 -6.80 11.23
CA GLU A 54 -13.97 -7.16 11.55
C GLU A 54 -14.48 -6.39 12.77
N ASN A 55 -13.69 -6.32 13.84
CA ASN A 55 -14.05 -5.58 15.06
C ASN A 55 -14.18 -4.06 14.83
N ILE A 56 -13.29 -3.47 14.03
CA ILE A 56 -13.39 -2.07 13.60
C ILE A 56 -14.68 -1.85 12.82
N ASN A 57 -14.97 -2.68 11.82
CA ASN A 57 -16.18 -2.56 11.02
C ASN A 57 -17.46 -2.73 11.85
N LYS A 58 -17.46 -3.64 12.83
CA LYS A 58 -18.57 -3.83 13.76
C LYS A 58 -18.80 -2.56 14.59
N LYS A 59 -17.75 -2.00 15.19
CA LYS A 59 -17.84 -0.73 15.95
C LYS A 59 -18.27 0.45 15.08
N ILE A 60 -17.82 0.55 13.83
CA ILE A 60 -18.29 1.58 12.88
C ILE A 60 -19.79 1.41 12.59
N LYS A 61 -20.27 0.18 12.40
CA LYS A 61 -21.70 -0.09 12.18
C LYS A 61 -22.55 0.23 13.41
N GLU A 62 -22.06 -0.06 14.61
CA GLU A 62 -22.74 0.26 15.87
C GLU A 62 -22.78 1.78 16.13
N LEU A 63 -21.66 2.46 15.93
CA LEU A 63 -21.53 3.90 16.21
C LEU A 63 -22.01 4.79 15.06
N LYS A 64 -22.16 4.24 13.85
CA LYS A 64 -22.52 4.94 12.60
C LYS A 64 -21.67 6.19 12.30
N ARG A 65 -20.46 6.25 12.86
CA ARG A 65 -19.47 7.31 12.65
C ARG A 65 -18.10 6.68 12.45
N GLU A 66 -17.18 7.47 11.92
CA GLU A 66 -15.78 7.06 11.81
C GLU A 66 -15.14 6.96 13.20
N LEU A 67 -14.34 5.91 13.41
CA LEU A 67 -13.57 5.70 14.65
C LEU A 67 -12.35 6.63 14.66
N THR A 68 -12.06 7.22 15.80
CA THR A 68 -10.81 7.99 15.99
C THR A 68 -9.59 7.05 16.04
N GLU A 69 -8.39 7.60 15.88
CA GLU A 69 -7.17 6.80 15.97
C GLU A 69 -7.03 6.09 17.32
N ASP A 70 -7.42 6.74 18.41
CA ASP A 70 -7.39 6.15 19.76
C ASP A 70 -8.32 4.94 19.88
N GLU A 71 -9.53 5.02 19.33
CA GLU A 71 -10.49 3.92 19.35
C GLU A 71 -10.01 2.74 18.48
N LYS A 72 -9.31 3.02 17.38
CA LYS A 72 -8.67 1.98 16.54
C LYS A 72 -7.52 1.32 17.28
N ASN A 73 -6.67 2.09 17.96
CA ASN A 73 -5.55 1.57 18.75
C ASN A 73 -6.02 0.68 19.90
N GLU A 74 -7.12 1.04 20.56
CA GLU A 74 -7.72 0.22 21.62
C GLU A 74 -8.20 -1.14 21.09
N ILE A 75 -8.81 -1.18 19.90
CA ILE A 75 -9.25 -2.44 19.27
C ILE A 75 -8.04 -3.32 18.91
N ILE A 76 -6.95 -2.69 18.42
CA ILE A 76 -5.71 -3.40 18.13
C ILE A 76 -5.13 -4.00 19.42
N GLU A 77 -5.03 -3.23 20.51
CA GLU A 77 -4.59 -3.75 21.80
C GLU A 77 -5.46 -4.90 22.34
N GLN A 78 -6.79 -4.78 22.19
CA GLN A 78 -7.73 -5.83 22.60
C GLN A 78 -7.49 -7.12 21.80
N CYS A 79 -7.35 -7.03 20.48
CA CYS A 79 -7.02 -8.18 19.64
C CYS A 79 -5.65 -8.79 19.96
N TYR A 80 -4.67 -7.99 20.39
CA TYR A 80 -3.39 -8.51 20.89
C TYR A 80 -3.55 -9.24 22.23
N LYS A 81 -4.36 -8.72 23.16
CA LYS A 81 -4.61 -9.31 24.49
C LYS A 81 -5.48 -10.57 24.44
N GLU A 82 -6.36 -10.72 23.46
CA GLU A 82 -7.22 -11.91 23.32
C GLU A 82 -6.52 -13.12 22.68
N LYS A 83 -5.38 -12.93 21.99
CA LYS A 83 -4.68 -13.99 21.23
C LYS A 83 -3.31 -14.39 21.80
N PHE A 84 -2.89 -13.80 22.90
CA PHE A 84 -1.67 -14.14 23.66
C PHE A 84 -2.04 -14.48 25.10
#